data_AF-A0A3A8JMN2-F1
#
_entry.id   AF-A0A3A8JMN2-F1
#
_cell.length_a   1.000
_cell.length_b   1.000
_cell.length_c   1.000
_cell.angle_alpha   90.00
_cell.angle_beta   90.00
_cell.angle_gamma   90.00
#
_symmetry.space_group_name_H-M   'P 1'
#
loop_
_entity.id
_entity.type
_entity.pdbx_description
1 polymer ?
#
loop_
_entity_poly.entity_id
_entity_poly.type
_entity_poly.pdbx_seq_one_letter_code
_entity_poly.pdbx_strand_id
1 'polypeptide(L)'
;RRVLRLLPALLVMLMATFVLSALFIPRAWRNEQFDQTGWAALIGFSNIVLAGQQDDYFSPGVELNPFLHTWTLGVEEQFYLVFPLLFFVWLRGRERWPWSRWLLPVLTLLSLAWAGWQAQTAPAAAFYLLPARFWE
;
A
#
# COMPACT_ATOMS: atom_id res chain seq x y z
N ARG A 1 12.63 -14.25 -3.19
CA ARG A 1 13.94 -13.95 -2.57
C ARG A 1 13.90 -12.70 -1.69
N ARG A 2 13.42 -11.54 -2.18
CA ARG A 2 13.27 -10.31 -1.37
C ARG A 2 12.27 -10.47 -0.20
N VAL A 3 11.07 -11.02 -0.46
CA VAL A 3 10.06 -11.31 0.57
C VAL A 3 10.60 -12.20 1.69
N LEU A 4 11.29 -13.29 1.35
CA LEU A 4 11.90 -14.20 2.35
C LEU A 4 12.97 -13.54 3.22
N ARG A 5 13.56 -12.42 2.78
CA ARG A 5 14.54 -11.63 3.54
C ARG A 5 13.86 -10.57 4.40
N LEU A 6 12.80 -9.94 3.91
CA LEU A 6 12.12 -8.83 4.58
C LEU A 6 11.07 -9.28 5.58
N LEU A 7 10.35 -10.37 5.28
CA LEU A 7 9.26 -10.88 6.13
C LEU A 7 9.71 -11.20 7.57
N PRO A 8 10.85 -11.87 7.82
CA PRO A 8 11.29 -12.12 9.20
C PRO A 8 11.54 -10.82 9.98
N ALA A 9 12.17 -9.83 9.34
CA ALA A 9 12.44 -8.54 9.96
C ALA A 9 11.14 -7.76 10.22
N LEU A 10 10.18 -7.80 9.28
CA LEU A 10 8.86 -7.22 9.45
C LEU A 10 8.12 -7.83 10.64
N LEU A 11 8.10 -9.16 10.75
CA LEU A 11 7.43 -9.85 11.85
C LEU A 11 8.02 -9.51 13.21
N VAL A 12 9.37 -9.47 13.30
CA VAL A 12 10.05 -9.06 14.54
C VAL A 12 9.72 -7.61 14.88
N MET A 13 9.75 -6.71 13.90
CA MET A 13 9.40 -5.30 14.11
C MET A 13 7.95 -5.15 14.56
N LEU A 14 6.99 -5.78 13.88
CA LEU A 14 5.58 -5.71 14.23
C LEU A 14 5.34 -6.26 15.64
N MET A 15 5.91 -7.41 15.98
CA MET A 15 5.79 -8.00 17.31
C MET A 15 6.38 -7.09 18.40
N ALA A 16 7.60 -6.58 18.19
CA ALA A 16 8.24 -5.67 19.13
C ALA A 16 7.42 -4.39 19.32
N THR A 17 6.95 -3.80 18.23
CA THR A 17 6.11 -2.59 18.26
C THR A 17 4.78 -2.85 18.96
N PHE A 18 4.09 -3.96 18.69
CA PHE A 18 2.86 -4.32 19.41
C PHE A 18 3.09 -4.45 20.92
N VAL A 19 4.17 -5.14 21.34
CA VAL A 19 4.51 -5.30 22.75
C VAL A 19 4.85 -3.96 23.39
N LEU A 20 5.73 -3.17 22.78
CA LEU A 20 6.14 -1.87 23.31
C LEU A 20 4.95 -0.90 23.38
N SER A 21 4.14 -0.83 22.34
CA SER A 21 2.95 0.00 22.34
C SER A 21 1.92 -0.46 23.37
N ALA A 22 1.81 -1.76 23.65
CA ALA A 22 0.96 -2.25 24.73
C ALA A 22 1.46 -1.91 26.14
N LEU A 23 2.76 -1.76 26.33
CA LEU A 23 3.37 -1.41 27.61
C LEU A 23 3.42 0.10 27.87
N PHE A 24 3.70 0.89 26.84
CA PHE A 24 4.06 2.31 26.99
C PHE A 24 2.98 3.29 26.50
N ILE A 25 2.08 2.89 25.61
CA ILE A 25 1.03 3.79 25.09
C ILE A 25 -0.25 3.61 25.92
N PRO A 26 -0.76 4.68 26.57
CA PRO A 26 -2.02 4.62 27.29
C PRO A 26 -3.16 4.13 26.39
N ARG A 27 -4.05 3.29 26.93
CA ARG A 27 -5.21 2.79 26.18
C ARG A 27 -6.08 3.90 25.59
N ALA A 28 -6.17 5.04 26.27
CA ALA A 28 -6.90 6.22 25.80
C ALA A 28 -6.33 6.83 24.51
N TRP A 29 -5.06 6.56 24.19
CA TRP A 29 -4.37 7.06 23.00
C TRP A 29 -4.26 6.00 21.89
N ARG A 30 -4.58 4.74 22.20
CA ARG A 30 -4.72 3.69 21.19
C ARG A 30 -6.10 3.82 20.56
N ASN A 31 -6.16 4.49 19.42
CA ASN A 31 -7.36 4.50 18.60
C ASN A 31 -7.53 3.13 17.89
N GLU A 32 -8.73 2.85 17.39
CA GLU A 32 -9.00 1.61 16.65
C GLU A 32 -8.10 1.47 15.41
N GLN A 33 -7.70 2.59 14.82
CA GLN A 33 -6.84 2.67 13.64
C GLN A 33 -5.42 2.14 13.90
N PHE A 34 -4.90 2.33 15.10
CA PHE A 34 -3.60 1.80 15.52
C PHE A 34 -3.55 0.28 15.34
N ASP A 35 -4.53 -0.42 15.88
CA ASP A 35 -4.58 -1.89 15.86
C ASP A 35 -4.88 -2.38 14.44
N GLN A 36 -5.82 -1.74 13.73
CA GLN A 36 -6.17 -2.10 12.35
C GLN A 36 -4.96 -1.98 11.40
N THR A 37 -4.18 -0.90 11.49
CA THR A 37 -2.98 -0.73 10.63
C THR A 37 -1.94 -1.78 10.94
N GLY A 38 -1.70 -2.10 12.22
CA GLY A 38 -0.74 -3.13 12.62
C GLY A 38 -1.13 -4.53 12.13
N TRP A 39 -2.41 -4.91 12.27
CA TRP A 39 -2.91 -6.18 11.76
C TRP A 39 -2.86 -6.26 10.24
N ALA A 40 -3.24 -5.18 9.55
CA ALA A 40 -3.18 -5.11 8.09
C ALA A 40 -1.74 -5.12 7.57
N ALA A 41 -0.76 -4.61 8.33
CA ALA A 41 0.65 -4.66 7.96
C ALA A 41 1.19 -6.09 7.85
N LEU A 42 0.68 -7.04 8.64
CA LEU A 42 1.09 -8.45 8.59
C LEU A 42 0.80 -9.11 7.24
N ILE A 43 -0.23 -8.63 6.55
CA ILE A 43 -0.69 -9.16 5.26
C ILE A 43 -0.41 -8.23 4.08
N GLY A 44 0.31 -7.13 4.30
CA GLY A 44 0.65 -6.17 3.24
C GLY A 44 -0.50 -5.25 2.81
N PHE A 45 -1.45 -4.99 3.71
CA PHE A 45 -2.67 -4.20 3.46
C PHE A 45 -2.78 -2.92 4.30
N SER A 46 -1.75 -2.54 5.04
CA SER A 46 -1.78 -1.32 5.88
C SER A 46 -2.03 -0.05 5.05
N ASN A 47 -1.60 -0.02 3.79
CA ASN A 47 -1.90 1.08 2.87
C ASN A 47 -3.41 1.24 2.59
N ILE A 48 -4.18 0.16 2.55
CA ILE A 48 -5.64 0.23 2.36
C ILE A 48 -6.31 0.77 3.62
N VAL A 49 -5.88 0.32 4.79
CA VAL A 49 -6.38 0.83 6.07
C VAL A 49 -6.12 2.32 6.19
N LEU A 50 -4.90 2.77 5.86
CA LEU A 50 -4.51 4.18 5.89
C LEU A 50 -5.22 5.03 4.82
N ALA A 51 -5.49 4.48 3.63
CA ALA A 51 -6.26 5.16 2.58
C ALA A 51 -7.73 5.40 2.96
N GLY A 52 -8.31 4.54 3.80
CA GLY A 52 -9.68 4.68 4.29
C GLY A 52 -9.81 5.68 5.45
N GLN A 53 -8.71 6.27 5.92
CA GLN A 53 -8.74 7.25 7.00
C GLN A 53 -9.13 8.62 6.45
N GLN A 54 -9.84 9.40 7.26
CA GLN A 54 -10.18 10.79 6.93
C GLN A 54 -9.00 11.74 7.06
N ASP A 55 -7.93 11.27 7.70
CA ASP A 55 -6.76 12.03 8.03
C ASP A 55 -5.68 11.91 6.95
N ASP A 56 -5.10 13.05 6.57
CA ASP A 56 -3.95 13.08 5.68
C ASP A 56 -2.72 12.44 6.33
N TYR A 57 -1.77 11.96 5.50
CA TYR A 57 -0.51 11.36 5.95
C TYR A 57 0.28 12.25 6.93
N PHE A 58 0.16 13.58 6.77
CA PHE A 58 0.86 14.58 7.59
C PHE A 58 0.01 15.10 8.77
N SER A 59 -1.11 14.44 9.06
CA SER A 59 -1.91 14.80 10.22
C SER A 59 -1.23 14.31 11.51
N PRO A 60 -1.36 15.05 12.63
CA PRO A 60 -0.79 14.63 13.91
C PRO A 60 -1.31 13.28 14.42
N GLY A 61 -2.55 12.92 14.07
CA GLY A 61 -3.15 11.65 14.47
C GLY A 61 -2.49 10.44 13.79
N VAL A 62 -2.14 10.58 12.51
CA VAL A 62 -1.50 9.53 11.72
C VAL A 62 -0.02 9.39 12.08
N GLU A 63 0.68 10.49 12.36
CA GLU A 63 2.10 10.47 12.78
C GLU A 63 2.34 9.69 14.08
N LEU A 64 1.34 9.61 14.97
CA LEU A 64 1.42 8.83 16.20
C LEU A 64 1.20 7.32 15.99
N ASN A 65 0.83 6.89 14.77
CA ASN A 65 0.67 5.48 14.45
C ASN A 65 2.06 4.85 14.18
N PRO A 66 2.57 3.96 15.05
CA PRO A 66 3.90 3.38 14.87
C PRO A 66 3.98 2.41 13.69
N PHE A 67 2.82 1.97 13.17
CA PHE A 67 2.73 1.13 11.97
C PHE A 67 2.58 1.93 10.68
N LEU A 68 2.55 3.27 10.76
CA LEU A 68 2.36 4.16 9.61
C LEU A 68 3.25 3.74 8.45
N HIS A 69 4.57 3.66 8.66
CA HIS A 69 5.55 3.42 7.61
C HIS A 69 5.52 2.02 6.97
N THR A 70 4.62 1.13 7.41
CA THR A 70 4.43 -0.18 6.77
C THR A 70 3.70 -0.10 5.43
N TRP A 71 3.03 1.02 5.14
CA TRP A 71 2.22 1.18 3.93
C TRP A 71 3.04 1.05 2.64
N THR A 72 4.28 1.57 2.62
CA THR A 72 5.16 1.51 1.45
C THR A 72 5.51 0.07 1.09
N LEU A 73 5.76 -0.75 2.12
CA LEU A 73 6.03 -2.18 1.96
C LEU A 73 4.80 -2.91 1.41
N GLY A 74 3.60 -2.62 1.91
CA GLY A 74 2.36 -3.20 1.39
C GLY A 74 2.13 -2.89 -0.08
N VAL A 75 2.34 -1.64 -0.50
CA VAL A 75 2.27 -1.24 -1.92
C VAL A 75 3.32 -1.97 -2.76
N GLU A 76 4.54 -2.09 -2.26
CA GLU A 76 5.63 -2.81 -2.94
C GLU A 76 5.29 -4.30 -3.15
N GLU A 77 4.75 -4.95 -2.12
CA GLU A 77 4.31 -6.36 -2.19
C GLU A 77 3.17 -6.55 -3.18
N GLN A 78 2.17 -5.66 -3.17
CA GLN A 78 1.07 -5.66 -4.15
C GLN A 78 1.60 -5.48 -5.57
N PHE A 79 2.52 -4.55 -5.80
CA PHE A 79 3.15 -4.33 -7.10
C PHE A 79 3.90 -5.59 -7.58
N TYR A 80 4.65 -6.25 -6.71
CA TYR A 80 5.36 -7.48 -7.05
C TYR A 80 4.47 -8.67 -7.37
N LEU A 81 3.21 -8.67 -6.93
CA LEU A 81 2.23 -9.68 -7.33
C LEU A 81 1.54 -9.29 -8.64
N VAL A 82 1.10 -8.04 -8.74
CA VAL A 82 0.28 -7.55 -9.86
C VAL A 82 1.11 -7.39 -11.15
N PHE A 83 2.29 -6.77 -11.07
CA PHE A 83 3.07 -6.43 -12.25
C PHE A 83 3.55 -7.65 -13.05
N PRO A 84 4.09 -8.74 -12.44
CA PRO A 84 4.47 -9.94 -13.20
C PRO A 84 3.28 -10.60 -13.89
N LEU A 85 2.10 -10.61 -13.25
CA LEU A 85 0.88 -11.15 -13.84
C LEU A 85 0.43 -10.30 -15.05
N LEU A 86 0.39 -8.98 -14.89
CA LEU A 86 0.08 -8.05 -15.99
C LEU A 86 1.06 -8.21 -17.16
N PHE A 87 2.35 -8.30 -16.85
CA PHE A 87 3.39 -8.47 -17.86
C PHE A 87 3.30 -9.82 -18.57
N PHE A 88 2.97 -10.89 -17.85
CA PHE A 88 2.73 -12.20 -18.44
C PHE A 88 1.53 -12.21 -19.40
N VAL A 89 0.41 -11.57 -19.01
CA VAL A 89 -0.76 -11.39 -19.87
C VAL A 89 -0.40 -10.57 -21.11
N TRP A 90 0.38 -9.50 -20.95
CA TRP A 90 0.88 -8.69 -22.06
C TRP A 90 1.75 -9.51 -23.03
N LEU A 91 2.70 -10.30 -22.52
CA LEU A 91 3.59 -11.15 -23.32
C LEU A 91 2.84 -12.22 -24.11
N ARG A 92 1.85 -12.88 -23.52
CA ARG A 92 1.03 -13.88 -24.24
C ARG A 92 0.04 -13.24 -25.20
N GLY A 93 -0.49 -12.08 -24.82
CA GLY A 93 -1.44 -11.32 -25.61
C GLY A 93 -0.81 -10.78 -26.89
N ARG A 94 0.41 -10.22 -26.83
CA ARG A 94 1.03 -9.58 -28.00
C ARG A 94 1.23 -10.50 -29.21
N GLU A 95 1.40 -11.80 -28.98
CA GLU A 95 1.58 -12.81 -30.05
C GLU A 95 0.24 -13.24 -30.65
N ARG A 96 -0.84 -13.20 -29.86
CA ARG A 96 -2.18 -13.64 -30.29
C ARG A 96 -3.03 -12.50 -30.81
N TRP A 97 -2.91 -11.33 -30.19
CA TRP A 97 -3.86 -10.22 -30.24
C TRP A 97 -3.13 -8.87 -30.41
N PRO A 98 -3.30 -8.16 -31.54
CA PRO A 98 -2.55 -6.93 -31.82
C PRO A 98 -2.92 -5.75 -30.91
N TRP A 99 -4.04 -5.82 -30.19
CA TRP A 99 -4.47 -4.81 -29.22
C TRP A 99 -3.72 -4.93 -27.88
N SER A 100 -3.15 -6.10 -27.55
CA SER A 100 -2.40 -6.29 -26.31
C SER A 100 -1.15 -5.41 -26.21
N ARG A 101 -0.59 -4.94 -27.33
CA ARG A 101 0.53 -3.97 -27.32
C ARG A 101 0.20 -2.65 -26.61
N TRP A 102 -1.08 -2.28 -26.61
CA TRP A 102 -1.57 -1.06 -25.99
C TRP A 102 -1.94 -1.21 -24.51
N LEU A 103 -1.95 -2.44 -23.97
CA LEU A 103 -2.38 -2.70 -22.60
C LEU A 103 -1.58 -1.90 -21.57
N LEU A 104 -0.25 -2.00 -21.58
CA LEU A 104 0.60 -1.30 -20.60
C LEU A 104 0.54 0.23 -20.77
N PRO A 105 0.71 0.81 -21.98
CA PRO A 105 0.57 2.26 -22.16
C PRO A 105 -0.79 2.80 -21.71
N VAL A 106 -1.88 2.10 -22.05
CA VAL A 106 -3.23 2.51 -21.63
C VAL A 106 -3.38 2.42 -20.11
N LEU A 107 -2.90 1.35 -19.48
CA LEU A 107 -2.93 1.24 -18.01
C LEU A 107 -2.13 2.34 -17.31
N THR A 108 -0.95 2.69 -17.82
CA THR A 108 -0.14 3.80 -17.30
C THR A 108 -0.87 5.14 -17.42
N LEU A 109 -1.45 5.43 -18.59
CA LEU A 109 -2.21 6.68 -18.81
C LEU A 109 -3.48 6.73 -17.95
N LEU A 110 -4.19 5.61 -17.82
CA LEU A 110 -5.36 5.52 -16.94
C LEU A 110 -4.96 5.71 -15.48
N SER A 111 -3.85 5.12 -15.04
CA SER A 111 -3.32 5.32 -13.69
C SER A 111 -2.96 6.79 -13.44
N LEU A 112 -2.32 7.47 -14.39
CA LEU A 112 -1.98 8.89 -14.27
C LEU A 112 -3.23 9.78 -14.22
N ALA A 113 -4.21 9.53 -15.10
CA ALA A 113 -5.48 10.26 -15.09
C ALA A 113 -6.25 10.02 -13.77
N TRP A 114 -6.25 8.78 -13.31
CA TRP A 114 -6.85 8.40 -12.02
C TRP A 114 -6.14 9.07 -10.84
N ALA A 115 -4.81 9.18 -10.88
CA ALA A 115 -4.03 9.89 -9.88
C ALA A 115 -4.41 11.37 -9.81
N GLY A 116 -4.52 12.05 -10.97
CA GLY A 116 -4.91 13.47 -11.03
C GLY A 116 -6.34 13.73 -10.57
N TRP A 117 -7.26 12.79 -10.81
CA TRP A 117 -8.62 12.87 -10.30
C TRP A 117 -8.68 12.61 -8.78
N GLN A 118 -8.07 11.52 -8.30
CA GLN A 118 -8.05 11.20 -6.86
C GLN A 118 -7.30 12.24 -6.03
N ALA A 119 -6.26 12.89 -6.57
CA ALA A 119 -5.56 13.95 -5.86
C ALA A 119 -6.48 15.11 -5.45
N GLN A 120 -7.62 15.30 -6.13
CA GLN A 120 -8.59 16.35 -5.82
C GLN A 120 -9.78 15.85 -4.98
N THR A 121 -10.19 14.59 -5.14
CA THR A 121 -11.38 14.04 -4.47
C THR A 121 -11.06 13.25 -3.21
N ALA A 122 -9.91 12.58 -3.16
CA ALA A 122 -9.45 11.73 -2.07
C ALA A 122 -7.90 11.70 -2.00
N PRO A 123 -7.25 12.77 -1.50
CA PRO A 123 -5.79 12.90 -1.47
C PRO A 123 -5.09 11.75 -0.75
N ALA A 124 -5.62 11.28 0.39
CA ALA A 124 -5.10 10.13 1.11
C ALA A 124 -5.11 8.85 0.26
N ALA A 125 -6.20 8.57 -0.46
CA ALA A 125 -6.29 7.42 -1.34
C ALA A 125 -5.32 7.52 -2.54
N ALA A 126 -5.13 8.73 -3.09
CA ALA A 126 -4.11 8.97 -4.11
C ALA A 126 -2.68 8.68 -3.60
N PHE A 127 -2.41 8.99 -2.34
CA PHE A 127 -1.10 8.81 -1.72
C PHE A 127 -0.79 7.35 -1.36
N TYR A 128 -1.74 6.62 -0.78
CA TYR A 128 -1.50 5.27 -0.25
C TYR A 128 -1.79 4.12 -1.23
N LEU A 129 -2.69 4.29 -2.21
CA LEU A 129 -3.16 3.16 -3.01
C LEU A 129 -2.36 2.97 -4.31
N LEU A 130 -2.12 1.69 -4.65
CA LEU A 130 -1.42 1.27 -5.87
C LEU A 130 -2.00 1.87 -7.18
N PRO A 131 -3.34 1.95 -7.41
CA PRO A 131 -3.87 2.38 -8.71
C PRO A 131 -3.48 3.81 -9.11
N ALA A 132 -3.34 4.72 -8.15
CA ALA A 132 -2.89 6.09 -8.40
C ALA A 132 -1.36 6.20 -8.57
N ARG A 133 -0.62 5.15 -8.21
CA ARG A 133 0.85 5.12 -8.23
C ARG A 133 1.42 4.24 -9.33
N PHE A 134 0.59 3.46 -10.01
CA PHE A 134 1.05 2.51 -11.02
C PHE A 134 1.75 3.17 -12.23
N TRP A 135 1.54 4.46 -12.46
CA TRP A 135 2.23 5.23 -13.49
C TRP A 135 3.66 5.64 -13.09
N GLU A 136 3.97 5.68 -11.78
CA GLU A 136 5.30 6.00 -11.22
C GLU A 136 6.31 4.88 -11.49
#